data_AF-A0A7J8PGT4-F1
#
_entry.id   AF-A0A7J8PGT4-F1
#
_cell.length_a   1.000
_cell.length_b   1.000
_cell.length_c   1.000
_cell.angle_alpha   90.00
_cell.angle_beta   90.00
_cell.angle_gamma   90.00
#
_symmetry.space_group_name_H-M   'P 1'
#
loop_
_entity.id
_entity.type
_entity.pdbx_description
1 polymer ?
#
loop_
_entity_poly.entity_id
_entity_poly.type
_entity_poly.pdbx_seq_one_letter_code
_entity_poly.pdbx_strand_id
1 'polypeptide(L)'
;AESIGSVFFIDSPTHQFLRAPSSNDASQSEPMLLPEVGATASILLGFPPPITLSAAGSSKLNEVLISNPFDRPRAVFMLEVSGVDDPLVVGPKNALFHKALKSSVGLGSSKVDIQLPDEEQVSVISLDEPLRDYTEEEINDFASWLGGSYVPDATKPLHGILAIPLENGDDVDLQMSKKVHREFASKLFALFHNIRKAMQMHEDLSQALHRPAELIVGSFDGIKALQEQQDADGFDKLGMRLLLATLPKIFDSLQTAYE
;
A
#
# COMPACT_ATOMS: atom_id res chain seq x y z
N ALA A 1 2.75 25.40 -9.74
CA ALA A 1 3.65 24.54 -8.96
C ALA A 1 3.48 23.13 -9.51
N GLU A 2 4.57 22.43 -9.82
CA GLU A 2 4.48 20.99 -10.09
C GLU A 2 4.02 20.30 -8.79
N SER A 3 3.04 19.41 -8.90
CA SER A 3 2.58 18.64 -7.75
C SER A 3 3.66 17.63 -7.40
N ILE A 4 4.06 17.57 -6.12
CA ILE A 4 5.08 16.65 -5.64
C ILE A 4 4.41 15.69 -4.66
N GLY A 5 4.63 14.40 -4.87
CA GLY A 5 4.24 13.33 -3.97
C GLY A 5 5.47 12.63 -3.39
N SER A 6 5.24 11.50 -2.73
CA SER A 6 6.29 10.67 -2.14
C SER A 6 6.05 9.20 -2.49
N VAL A 7 7.13 8.46 -2.73
CA VAL A 7 7.13 7.00 -2.83
C VAL A 7 7.99 6.41 -1.72
N PHE A 8 7.52 5.31 -1.14
CA PHE A 8 8.23 4.55 -0.12
C PHE A 8 8.51 3.16 -0.67
N PHE A 9 9.79 2.85 -0.88
CA PHE A 9 10.23 1.52 -1.26
C PHE A 9 10.52 0.72 0.00
N ILE A 10 9.80 -0.39 0.18
CA ILE A 10 9.88 -1.26 1.36
C ILE A 10 10.26 -2.65 0.86
N ASP A 11 11.19 -3.27 1.56
CA ASP A 11 11.73 -4.58 1.20
C ASP A 11 11.57 -5.59 2.31
N SER A 12 11.69 -6.87 1.95
CA SER A 12 11.75 -7.93 2.95
C SER A 12 13.02 -7.78 3.82
N PRO A 13 12.92 -8.00 5.14
CA PRO A 13 14.09 -8.02 6.01
C PRO A 13 15.02 -9.20 5.72
N THR A 14 14.55 -10.27 5.08
CA THR A 14 15.31 -11.50 4.83
C THR A 14 15.95 -11.54 3.45
N HIS A 15 15.36 -10.88 2.44
CA HIS A 15 15.88 -10.85 1.08
C HIS A 15 15.72 -9.44 0.48
N GLN A 16 16.85 -8.75 0.26
CA GLN A 16 16.86 -7.35 -0.18
C GLN A 16 17.16 -7.21 -1.68
N PHE A 17 16.29 -6.48 -2.38
CA PHE A 17 16.40 -6.02 -3.76
C PHE A 17 16.48 -4.50 -3.87
N LEU A 18 16.22 -3.78 -2.79
CA LEU A 18 16.26 -2.33 -2.66
C LEU A 18 17.50 -1.91 -1.86
N ARG A 19 18.08 -0.78 -2.23
CA ARG A 19 19.23 -0.21 -1.51
C ARG A 19 18.78 0.38 -0.17
N ALA A 20 19.63 0.23 0.85
CA ALA A 20 19.40 0.86 2.14
C ALA A 20 19.49 2.39 2.03
N PRO A 21 18.73 3.13 2.86
CA PRO A 21 18.87 4.58 2.96
C PRO A 21 20.33 4.96 3.28
N SER A 22 20.98 5.77 2.45
CA SER A 22 22.33 6.23 2.73
C SER A 22 22.29 7.31 3.82
N SER A 23 23.17 7.25 4.81
CA SER A 23 23.27 8.29 5.85
C SER A 23 23.99 9.56 5.37
N ASN A 24 24.49 9.57 4.13
CA ASN A 24 25.45 10.57 3.64
C ASN A 24 24.96 11.42 2.45
N ASP A 25 23.78 11.17 1.89
CA ASP A 25 23.28 11.99 0.78
C ASP A 25 22.55 13.24 1.29
N ALA A 26 23.36 14.23 1.67
CA ALA A 26 22.95 15.63 1.77
C ALA A 26 22.74 16.27 0.38
N SER A 27 22.95 15.54 -0.72
CA SER A 27 22.46 15.91 -2.05
C SER A 27 21.01 15.46 -2.18
N GLN A 28 20.10 16.42 -2.26
CA GLN A 28 18.73 16.13 -2.64
C GLN A 28 18.75 15.51 -4.05
N SER A 29 18.62 14.19 -4.16
CA SER A 29 18.41 13.53 -5.44
C SER A 29 17.20 14.19 -6.12
N GLU A 30 17.30 14.43 -7.42
CA GLU A 30 16.18 14.95 -8.18
C GLU A 30 14.96 14.05 -8.01
N PRO A 31 13.75 14.62 -7.90
CA PRO A 31 12.54 13.83 -7.70
C PRO A 31 12.40 12.79 -8.80
N MET A 32 11.96 11.59 -8.41
CA MET A 32 11.61 10.56 -9.37
C MET A 32 10.37 10.98 -10.17
N LEU A 33 10.26 10.53 -11.40
CA LEU A 33 9.06 10.66 -12.21
C LEU A 33 8.24 9.38 -12.15
N LEU A 34 6.94 9.47 -12.41
CA LEU A 34 6.06 8.29 -12.41
C LEU A 34 6.51 7.16 -13.36
N PRO A 35 7.07 7.43 -14.56
CA PRO A 35 7.65 6.38 -15.39
C PRO A 35 8.86 5.67 -14.76
N GLU A 36 9.61 6.37 -13.90
CA GLU A 36 10.74 5.78 -13.17
C GLU A 36 10.22 4.87 -12.03
N VAL A 37 9.14 5.27 -11.35
CA VAL A 37 8.45 4.39 -10.39
C VAL A 37 7.92 3.13 -11.08
N GLY A 38 7.25 3.28 -12.23
CA GLY A 38 6.74 2.15 -13.01
C GLY A 38 7.86 1.23 -13.54
N ALA A 39 8.97 1.81 -14.00
CA ALA A 39 10.16 1.06 -14.41
C ALA A 39 10.77 0.28 -13.23
N THR A 40 10.78 0.86 -12.02
CA THR A 40 11.24 0.17 -10.80
C THR A 40 10.43 -1.09 -10.55
N ALA A 41 9.10 -0.99 -10.61
CA ALA A 41 8.20 -2.13 -10.44
C ALA A 41 8.43 -3.21 -11.51
N SER A 42 8.54 -2.82 -12.79
CA SER A 42 8.80 -3.74 -13.90
C SER A 42 10.10 -4.54 -13.71
N ILE A 43 11.18 -3.88 -13.26
CA ILE A 43 12.45 -4.56 -12.96
C ILE A 43 12.33 -5.54 -11.79
N LEU A 44 11.62 -5.17 -10.72
CA LEU A 44 11.40 -6.05 -9.57
C LEU A 44 10.56 -7.29 -9.93
N LEU A 45 9.64 -7.16 -10.89
CA LEU A 45 8.90 -8.29 -11.46
C LEU A 45 9.78 -9.21 -12.33
N GLY A 46 11.01 -8.80 -12.65
CA GLY A 46 11.97 -9.57 -13.44
C GLY A 46 12.03 -9.18 -14.92
N PHE A 47 11.44 -8.05 -15.29
CA PHE A 47 11.41 -7.58 -16.67
C PHE A 47 12.50 -6.52 -16.95
N PRO A 48 12.93 -6.35 -18.20
CA PRO A 48 13.88 -5.30 -18.54
C PRO A 48 13.27 -3.90 -18.36
N PRO A 49 14.08 -2.87 -18.08
CA PRO A 49 13.59 -1.49 -18.02
C PRO A 49 12.94 -1.07 -19.35
N PRO A 50 11.93 -0.19 -19.32
CA PRO A 50 11.36 0.44 -20.51
C PRO A 50 12.42 1.05 -21.41
N ILE A 51 12.34 0.82 -22.73
CA ILE A 51 13.25 1.43 -23.70
C ILE A 51 13.10 2.96 -23.79
N THR A 52 11.99 3.48 -23.29
CA THR A 52 11.70 4.92 -23.20
C THR A 52 12.35 5.58 -21.98
N LEU A 53 12.98 4.82 -21.09
CA LEU A 53 13.65 5.34 -19.90
C LEU A 53 14.92 6.09 -20.29
N SER A 54 15.02 7.35 -19.84
CA SER A 54 16.21 8.17 -20.11
C SER A 54 17.44 7.67 -19.35
N ALA A 55 18.63 8.12 -19.75
CA ALA A 55 19.86 7.85 -19.00
C ALA A 55 19.80 8.42 -17.56
N ALA A 56 19.18 9.59 -17.38
CA ALA A 56 18.95 10.18 -16.07
C ALA A 56 17.99 9.33 -15.23
N GLY A 57 16.88 8.88 -15.79
CA GLY A 57 15.94 7.98 -15.11
C GLY A 57 16.59 6.64 -14.74
N SER A 58 17.44 6.10 -15.63
CA SER A 58 18.22 4.89 -15.36
C SER A 58 19.20 5.08 -14.20
N SER A 59 19.82 6.25 -14.08
CA SER A 59 20.68 6.59 -12.94
C SER A 59 19.89 6.59 -11.63
N LYS A 60 18.67 7.14 -11.61
CA LYS A 60 17.80 7.11 -10.43
C LYS A 60 17.37 5.70 -10.04
N LEU A 61 17.11 4.82 -11.02
CA LEU A 61 16.83 3.41 -10.71
C LEU A 61 18.01 2.73 -10.02
N ASN A 62 19.24 3.09 -10.38
CA ASN A 62 20.42 2.59 -9.69
C ASN A 62 20.54 3.12 -8.26
N GLU A 63 19.89 4.22 -7.88
CA GLU A 63 19.84 4.69 -6.49
C GLU A 63 18.87 3.84 -5.65
N VAL A 64 17.85 3.26 -6.28
CA VAL A 64 16.81 2.46 -5.61
C VAL A 64 17.12 0.97 -5.61
N LEU A 65 17.57 0.41 -6.74
CA LEU A 65 17.65 -1.03 -6.97
C LEU A 65 19.05 -1.61 -6.72
N ILE A 66 19.08 -2.82 -6.17
CA ILE A 66 20.28 -3.67 -6.14
C ILE A 66 20.44 -4.37 -7.50
N SER A 67 21.65 -4.27 -8.03
CA SER A 67 22.01 -4.84 -9.33
C SER A 67 22.19 -6.37 -9.24
N ASN A 68 21.11 -7.13 -9.45
CA ASN A 68 21.18 -8.59 -9.62
C ASN A 68 20.15 -9.12 -10.64
N PRO A 69 20.47 -9.16 -11.94
CA PRO A 69 19.50 -9.54 -12.96
C PRO A 69 19.01 -10.99 -12.87
N PHE A 70 19.66 -11.85 -12.08
CA PHE A 70 19.30 -13.27 -11.93
C PHE A 70 18.45 -13.56 -10.69
N ASP A 71 18.29 -12.56 -9.83
CA ASP A 71 17.53 -12.69 -8.59
C ASP A 71 16.61 -11.49 -8.40
N ARG A 72 15.32 -11.77 -8.47
CA ARG A 72 14.24 -10.79 -8.45
C ARG A 72 13.08 -11.35 -7.64
N PRO A 73 12.34 -10.51 -6.90
CA PRO A 73 11.24 -10.99 -6.09
C PRO A 73 10.13 -11.60 -6.94
N ARG A 74 9.97 -11.14 -8.20
CA ARG A 74 8.89 -11.54 -9.13
C ARG A 74 7.47 -11.31 -8.59
N ALA A 75 7.32 -10.75 -7.40
CA ALA A 75 6.08 -10.26 -6.83
C ALA A 75 6.29 -8.82 -6.35
N VAL A 76 5.35 -7.92 -6.64
CA VAL A 76 5.40 -6.52 -6.24
C VAL A 76 4.02 -6.08 -5.75
N PHE A 77 3.98 -5.47 -4.56
CA PHE A 77 2.79 -4.81 -4.01
C PHE A 77 2.91 -3.29 -4.13
N MET A 78 1.92 -2.66 -4.76
CA MET A 78 1.86 -1.21 -4.96
C MET A 78 0.50 -0.67 -4.54
N LEU A 79 0.50 0.28 -3.60
CA LEU A 79 -0.70 0.94 -3.14
C LEU A 79 -0.55 2.46 -3.26
N GLU A 80 -1.36 3.07 -4.12
CA GLU A 80 -1.48 4.52 -4.22
C GLU A 80 -2.34 5.04 -3.06
N VAL A 81 -1.88 6.03 -2.30
CA VAL A 81 -2.68 6.66 -1.23
C VAL A 81 -2.96 8.10 -1.59
N SER A 82 -4.24 8.46 -1.70
CA SER A 82 -4.70 9.80 -2.09
C SER A 82 -5.22 10.62 -0.90
N GLY A 83 -5.11 11.95 -0.99
CA GLY A 83 -5.63 12.88 0.03
C GLY A 83 -4.68 13.11 1.19
N VAL A 84 -3.37 13.05 0.93
CA VAL A 84 -2.35 13.17 1.97
C VAL A 84 -1.36 14.26 1.61
N ASP A 85 -1.18 15.21 2.52
CA ASP A 85 -0.05 16.15 2.47
C ASP A 85 1.19 15.43 3.00
N ASP A 86 2.23 15.27 2.16
CA ASP A 86 3.46 14.46 2.33
C ASP A 86 3.50 13.54 3.58
N PRO A 87 3.28 12.22 3.44
CA PRO A 87 2.56 11.40 4.44
C PRO A 87 3.25 11.04 5.77
N LEU A 88 4.51 11.38 6.03
CA LEU A 88 5.28 10.75 7.14
C LEU A 88 6.05 11.71 8.06
N VAL A 89 5.83 13.03 7.99
CA VAL A 89 6.65 13.99 8.75
C VAL A 89 6.24 14.12 10.23
N VAL A 90 5.08 13.62 10.68
CA VAL A 90 4.63 13.83 12.07
C VAL A 90 3.88 12.63 12.68
N GLY A 91 4.60 11.58 13.08
CA GLY A 91 4.07 10.48 13.93
C GLY A 91 5.08 9.34 14.09
N PRO A 92 5.23 8.75 15.29
CA PRO A 92 6.47 8.08 15.70
C PRO A 92 6.75 6.83 14.88
N LYS A 93 7.99 6.66 14.41
CA LYS A 93 8.71 5.40 14.18
C LYS A 93 7.87 4.15 13.83
N ASN A 94 6.95 4.22 12.88
CA ASN A 94 6.34 3.01 12.36
C ASN A 94 7.47 2.16 11.76
N ALA A 95 7.65 0.97 12.32
CA ALA A 95 8.86 0.17 12.10
C ALA A 95 9.05 -0.18 10.62
N LEU A 96 7.95 -0.30 9.89
CA LEU A 96 7.91 -0.56 8.46
C LEU A 96 8.59 0.57 7.67
N PHE A 97 8.20 1.82 7.94
CA PHE A 97 8.66 2.98 7.18
C PHE A 97 10.02 3.50 7.62
N HIS A 98 10.50 3.16 8.82
CA HIS A 98 11.84 3.57 9.29
C HIS A 98 12.96 3.02 8.41
N LYS A 99 12.77 1.85 7.81
CA LYS A 99 13.76 1.22 6.91
C LYS A 99 13.44 1.46 5.43
N ALA A 100 12.33 2.12 5.13
CA ALA A 100 11.92 2.39 3.76
C ALA A 100 12.85 3.42 3.11
N LEU A 101 13.16 3.20 1.84
CA LEU A 101 13.80 4.23 1.02
C LEU A 101 12.71 5.19 0.53
N LYS A 102 12.73 6.43 1.04
CA LYS A 102 11.81 7.50 0.60
C LYS A 102 12.41 8.22 -0.60
N SER A 103 11.60 8.45 -1.63
CA SER A 103 11.93 9.36 -2.72
C SER A 103 10.77 10.32 -3.00
N SER A 104 11.09 11.57 -3.33
CA SER A 104 10.11 12.54 -3.81
C SER A 104 9.72 12.18 -5.24
N VAL A 105 8.44 12.36 -5.59
CA VAL A 105 7.94 12.04 -6.93
C VAL A 105 7.31 13.27 -7.57
N GLY A 106 7.77 13.63 -8.75
CA GLY A 106 7.09 14.60 -9.61
C GLY A 106 5.78 14.02 -10.12
N LEU A 107 4.67 14.46 -9.55
CA LEU A 107 3.32 14.11 -9.99
C LEU A 107 3.01 14.99 -11.21
N GLY A 108 3.24 14.43 -12.40
CA GLY A 108 2.79 15.03 -13.65
C GLY A 108 1.26 14.98 -13.78
N SER A 109 0.74 14.88 -15.00
CA SER A 109 -0.71 14.73 -15.24
C SER A 109 -1.20 13.28 -15.33
N SER A 110 -0.29 12.29 -15.28
CA SER A 110 -0.60 10.87 -15.49
C SER A 110 -0.57 10.06 -14.19
N LYS A 111 -1.16 8.87 -14.19
CA LYS A 111 -0.93 7.84 -13.16
C LYS A 111 0.41 7.13 -13.40
N VAL A 112 0.86 6.32 -12.43
CA VAL A 112 1.98 5.39 -12.66
C VAL A 112 1.57 4.42 -13.76
N ASP A 113 2.35 4.38 -14.84
CA ASP A 113 2.22 3.41 -15.92
C ASP A 113 3.34 2.38 -15.80
N ILE A 114 2.96 1.11 -15.64
CA ILE A 114 3.90 0.00 -15.51
C ILE A 114 3.87 -0.73 -16.85
N GLN A 115 4.95 -0.61 -17.62
CA GLN A 115 5.08 -1.36 -18.86
C GLN A 115 5.31 -2.83 -18.53
N LEU A 116 4.27 -3.62 -18.75
CA LEU A 116 4.23 -5.05 -18.53
C LEU A 116 4.27 -5.81 -19.86
N PRO A 117 4.88 -7.01 -19.89
CA PRO A 117 4.77 -7.91 -21.03
C PRO A 117 3.37 -8.55 -21.08
N ASP A 118 3.21 -9.54 -21.96
CA ASP A 118 1.95 -10.28 -22.14
C ASP A 118 1.41 -10.88 -20.83
N GLU A 119 0.08 -11.04 -20.75
CA GLU A 119 -0.66 -11.53 -19.59
C GLU A 119 -0.26 -12.96 -19.17
N GLU A 120 0.36 -13.73 -20.07
CA GLU A 120 0.91 -15.05 -19.75
C GLU A 120 2.13 -14.98 -18.81
N GLN A 121 2.85 -13.87 -18.80
CA GLN A 121 4.10 -13.71 -18.03
C GLN A 121 3.88 -12.98 -16.70
N VAL A 122 2.79 -12.23 -16.56
CA VAL A 122 2.46 -11.45 -15.36
C VAL A 122 0.98 -11.53 -15.03
N SER A 123 0.69 -11.88 -13.78
CA SER A 123 -0.65 -11.80 -13.20
C SER A 123 -0.82 -10.45 -12.50
N VAL A 124 -1.83 -9.68 -12.90
CA VAL A 124 -2.17 -8.42 -12.25
C VAL A 124 -3.37 -8.62 -11.34
N ILE A 125 -3.17 -8.39 -10.05
CA ILE A 125 -4.16 -8.55 -9.00
C ILE A 125 -4.59 -7.16 -8.53
N SER A 126 -5.84 -6.79 -8.82
CA SER A 126 -6.37 -5.48 -8.43
C SER A 126 -6.89 -5.48 -6.99
N LEU A 127 -6.56 -4.41 -6.25
CA LEU A 127 -7.11 -4.14 -4.92
C LEU A 127 -8.23 -3.10 -4.91
N ASP A 128 -8.68 -2.64 -6.08
CA ASP A 128 -9.70 -1.60 -6.22
C ASP A 128 -11.14 -2.17 -6.30
N GLU A 129 -11.31 -3.48 -6.12
CA GLU A 129 -12.62 -4.10 -6.12
C GLU A 129 -13.45 -3.59 -4.93
N PRO A 130 -14.61 -2.97 -5.15
CA PRO A 130 -15.44 -2.47 -4.06
C PRO A 130 -16.09 -3.63 -3.31
N LEU A 131 -16.03 -3.59 -1.98
CA LEU A 131 -16.82 -4.48 -1.13
C LEU A 131 -18.25 -3.94 -1.03
N ARG A 132 -19.22 -4.68 -1.60
CA ARG A 132 -20.61 -4.22 -1.70
C ARG A 132 -21.33 -4.22 -0.36
N ASP A 133 -21.28 -5.34 0.34
CA ASP A 133 -21.91 -5.54 1.64
C ASP A 133 -20.89 -6.22 2.55
N TYR A 134 -20.97 -5.93 3.85
CA TYR A 134 -20.20 -6.61 4.88
C TYR A 134 -21.10 -7.02 6.03
N THR A 135 -20.77 -8.15 6.63
CA THR A 135 -21.46 -8.77 7.76
C THR A 135 -20.76 -8.44 9.07
N GLU A 136 -21.44 -8.65 10.20
CA GLU A 136 -20.78 -8.49 11.51
C GLU A 136 -19.63 -9.48 11.70
N GLU A 137 -19.68 -10.64 11.04
CA GLU A 137 -18.58 -11.61 11.02
C GLU A 137 -17.35 -11.02 10.31
N GLU A 138 -17.52 -10.41 9.14
CA GLU A 138 -16.40 -9.77 8.41
C GLU A 138 -15.81 -8.58 9.17
N ILE A 139 -16.64 -7.81 9.89
CA ILE A 139 -16.14 -6.74 10.77
C ILE A 139 -15.31 -7.33 11.92
N ASN A 140 -15.78 -8.43 12.54
CA ASN A 140 -15.06 -9.10 13.62
C ASN A 140 -13.74 -9.72 13.13
N ASP A 141 -13.74 -10.35 11.95
CA ASP A 141 -12.56 -10.90 11.29
C ASP A 141 -11.52 -9.80 11.05
N PHE A 142 -11.96 -8.69 10.45
CA PHE A 142 -11.12 -7.53 10.21
C PHE A 142 -10.54 -6.96 11.51
N ALA A 143 -11.39 -6.79 12.54
CA ALA A 143 -10.97 -6.27 13.83
C ALA A 143 -9.92 -7.19 14.46
N SER A 144 -10.19 -8.50 14.48
CA SER A 144 -9.30 -9.53 15.04
C SER A 144 -7.96 -9.56 14.32
N TRP A 145 -7.96 -9.43 12.98
CA TRP A 145 -6.74 -9.38 12.17
C TRP A 145 -5.85 -8.17 12.52
N LEU A 146 -6.44 -7.01 12.82
CA LEU A 146 -5.72 -5.84 13.31
C LEU A 146 -5.35 -5.93 14.81
N GLY A 147 -5.81 -6.96 15.52
CA GLY A 147 -5.66 -7.09 16.98
C GLY A 147 -6.64 -6.23 17.79
N GLY A 148 -7.68 -5.71 17.14
CA GLY A 148 -8.75 -4.94 17.73
C GLY A 148 -9.99 -5.77 18.06
N SER A 149 -11.12 -5.10 18.21
CA SER A 149 -12.39 -5.74 18.53
C SER A 149 -13.58 -5.00 17.92
N TYR A 150 -14.69 -5.72 17.76
CA TYR A 150 -15.96 -5.14 17.36
C TYR A 150 -17.04 -5.47 18.39
N VAL A 151 -17.76 -4.44 18.83
CA VAL A 151 -18.89 -4.57 19.75
C VAL A 151 -20.16 -4.23 18.99
N PRO A 152 -21.00 -5.22 18.64
CA PRO A 152 -22.26 -4.99 17.95
C PRO A 152 -23.22 -4.07 18.74
N ASP A 153 -24.04 -3.31 18.03
CA ASP A 153 -25.14 -2.57 18.65
C ASP A 153 -26.33 -3.50 18.88
N ALA A 154 -26.87 -3.51 20.11
CA ALA A 154 -27.94 -4.42 20.50
C ALA A 154 -29.28 -4.16 19.78
N THR A 155 -29.43 -3.02 19.09
CA THR A 155 -30.69 -2.55 18.50
C THR A 155 -30.63 -2.37 16.99
N LYS A 156 -29.45 -2.13 16.42
CA LYS A 156 -29.26 -1.85 15.00
C LYS A 156 -28.07 -2.64 14.44
N PRO A 157 -28.30 -3.56 13.48
CA PRO A 157 -27.21 -4.28 12.82
C PRO A 157 -26.16 -3.34 12.24
N LEU A 158 -24.89 -3.73 12.30
CA LEU A 158 -23.75 -3.00 11.73
C LEU A 158 -23.52 -1.58 12.30
N HIS A 159 -24.22 -1.18 13.36
CA HIS A 159 -24.08 0.14 13.99
C HIS A 159 -23.17 0.14 15.23
N GLY A 160 -22.50 -0.98 15.49
CA GLY A 160 -21.59 -1.16 16.62
C GLY A 160 -20.35 -0.26 16.62
N ILE A 161 -19.42 -0.58 17.52
CA ILE A 161 -18.15 0.14 17.70
C ILE A 161 -17.01 -0.80 17.29
N LEU A 162 -16.22 -0.37 16.31
CA LEU A 162 -15.00 -1.05 15.87
C LEU A 162 -13.79 -0.35 16.50
N ALA A 163 -13.13 -1.01 17.45
CA ALA A 163 -11.94 -0.52 18.12
C ALA A 163 -10.68 -1.09 17.44
N ILE A 164 -9.77 -0.22 17.00
CA ILE A 164 -8.53 -0.58 16.32
C ILE A 164 -7.34 -0.09 17.13
N PRO A 165 -6.41 -0.97 17.56
CA PRO A 165 -5.23 -0.56 18.29
C PRO A 165 -4.23 0.16 17.40
N LEU A 166 -3.55 1.14 17.98
CA LEU A 166 -2.45 1.87 17.38
C LEU A 166 -1.12 1.44 18.01
N GLU A 167 -0.01 1.73 17.31
CA GLU A 167 1.33 1.38 17.78
C GLU A 167 1.72 2.02 19.12
N ASN A 168 1.12 3.15 19.48
CA ASN A 168 1.38 3.83 20.75
C ASN A 168 0.60 3.23 21.93
N GLY A 169 -0.18 2.18 21.71
CA GLY A 169 -1.00 1.51 22.73
C GLY A 169 -2.37 2.16 22.96
N ASP A 170 -2.72 3.22 22.22
CA ASP A 170 -4.08 3.77 22.21
C ASP A 170 -4.96 2.98 21.24
N ASP A 171 -6.26 2.96 21.49
CA ASP A 171 -7.27 2.46 20.55
C ASP A 171 -7.99 3.62 19.84
N VAL A 172 -8.41 3.37 18.60
CA VAL A 172 -9.29 4.25 17.84
C VAL A 172 -10.63 3.58 17.64
N ASP A 173 -11.68 4.27 18.09
CA ASP A 173 -13.05 3.80 17.97
C ASP A 173 -13.74 4.36 16.72
N LEU A 174 -14.06 3.45 15.80
CA LEU A 174 -14.94 3.71 14.68
C LEU A 174 -16.39 3.43 15.08
N GLN A 175 -17.14 4.51 15.32
CA GLN A 175 -18.59 4.45 15.56
C GLN A 175 -19.33 4.20 14.24
N MET A 176 -19.70 2.96 13.96
CA MET A 176 -20.29 2.56 12.66
C MET A 176 -21.66 3.20 12.40
N SER A 177 -22.32 3.69 13.46
CA SER A 177 -23.53 4.51 13.33
C SER A 177 -23.29 5.86 12.62
N LYS A 178 -22.08 6.42 12.68
CA LYS A 178 -21.71 7.66 11.98
C LYS A 178 -21.32 7.37 10.53
N LYS A 179 -21.88 8.16 9.60
CA LYS A 179 -21.65 8.00 8.15
C LYS A 179 -20.16 8.07 7.78
N VAL A 180 -19.46 9.10 8.23
CA VAL A 180 -18.02 9.33 7.97
C VAL A 180 -17.18 8.11 8.39
N HIS A 181 -17.40 7.60 9.61
CA HIS A 181 -16.67 6.45 10.14
C HIS A 181 -16.98 5.17 9.35
N ARG A 182 -18.24 4.97 8.99
CA ARG A 182 -18.69 3.80 8.23
C ARG A 182 -18.14 3.78 6.81
N GLU A 183 -18.10 4.93 6.14
CA GLU A 183 -17.54 5.05 4.78
C GLU A 183 -16.02 4.86 4.79
N PHE A 184 -15.32 5.36 5.81
CA PHE A 184 -13.90 5.07 5.95
C PHE A 184 -13.64 3.58 6.27
N ALA A 185 -14.42 3.00 7.19
CA ALA A 185 -14.32 1.59 7.53
C ALA A 185 -14.59 0.69 6.31
N SER A 186 -15.56 1.02 5.46
CA SER A 186 -15.84 0.21 4.27
C SER A 186 -14.68 0.19 3.27
N LYS A 187 -13.93 1.30 3.15
CA LYS A 187 -12.69 1.34 2.35
C LYS A 187 -11.60 0.45 2.94
N LEU A 188 -11.46 0.41 4.26
CA LEU A 188 -10.55 -0.52 4.94
C LEU A 188 -10.96 -1.98 4.78
N PHE A 189 -12.26 -2.28 4.88
CA PHE A 189 -12.79 -3.63 4.67
C PHE A 189 -12.56 -4.11 3.24
N ALA A 190 -12.79 -3.24 2.24
CA ALA A 190 -12.50 -3.56 0.85
C ALA A 190 -11.01 -3.88 0.64
N LEU A 191 -10.12 -3.05 1.19
CA LEU A 191 -8.67 -3.31 1.13
C LEU A 191 -8.31 -4.65 1.78
N PHE A 192 -8.80 -4.92 3.00
CA PHE A 192 -8.56 -6.19 3.70
C PHE A 192 -9.07 -7.39 2.90
N HIS A 193 -10.28 -7.31 2.37
CA HIS A 193 -10.88 -8.37 1.56
C HIS A 193 -10.03 -8.66 0.31
N ASN A 194 -9.62 -7.60 -0.40
CA ASN A 194 -8.83 -7.74 -1.62
C ASN A 194 -7.41 -8.26 -1.34
N ILE A 195 -6.82 -7.93 -0.19
CA ILE A 195 -5.55 -8.53 0.25
C ILE A 195 -5.72 -10.03 0.53
N ARG A 196 -6.80 -10.45 1.19
CA ARG A 196 -7.10 -11.89 1.37
C ARG A 196 -7.27 -12.61 0.03
N LYS A 197 -7.99 -11.99 -0.90
CA LYS A 197 -8.14 -12.51 -2.27
C LYS A 197 -6.79 -12.61 -2.99
N ALA A 198 -5.92 -11.62 -2.87
CA ALA A 198 -4.58 -11.64 -3.46
C ALA A 198 -3.72 -12.79 -2.91
N MET A 199 -3.79 -13.06 -1.60
CA MET A 199 -3.09 -14.21 -1.00
C MET A 199 -3.65 -15.55 -1.51
N GLN A 200 -4.96 -15.68 -1.68
CA GLN A 200 -5.57 -16.88 -2.26
C GLN A 200 -5.15 -17.09 -3.72
N MET A 201 -5.15 -16.02 -4.51
CA MET A 201 -4.66 -16.08 -5.90
C MET A 201 -3.19 -16.48 -5.97
N HIS A 202 -2.35 -15.98 -5.05
CA HIS A 202 -0.96 -16.41 -4.96
C HIS A 202 -0.83 -17.91 -4.72
N GLU A 203 -1.62 -18.47 -3.80
CA GLU A 203 -1.62 -19.92 -3.53
C GLU A 203 -1.93 -20.72 -4.82
N ASP A 204 -2.96 -20.32 -5.56
CA ASP A 204 -3.33 -20.95 -6.83
C ASP A 204 -2.21 -20.84 -7.89
N LEU A 205 -1.61 -19.65 -8.02
CA LEU A 205 -0.54 -19.37 -8.99
C LEU A 205 0.77 -20.09 -8.65
N SER A 206 1.08 -20.25 -7.36
CA SER A 206 2.27 -20.96 -6.88
C SER A 206 2.28 -22.45 -7.27
N GLN A 207 1.08 -23.02 -7.42
CA GLN A 207 0.83 -24.41 -7.82
C GLN A 207 0.76 -24.59 -9.34
N ALA A 208 0.64 -23.50 -10.11
CA ALA A 208 0.59 -23.56 -11.56
C ALA A 208 1.92 -24.03 -12.17
N LEU A 209 1.83 -24.71 -13.32
CA LEU A 209 3.00 -25.20 -14.06
C LEU A 209 3.91 -24.05 -14.50
N HIS A 210 3.30 -22.94 -14.93
CA HIS A 210 3.98 -21.69 -15.21
C HIS A 210 3.69 -20.72 -14.07
N ARG A 211 4.74 -20.23 -13.41
CA ARG A 211 4.64 -19.26 -12.31
C ARG A 211 4.85 -17.85 -12.88
N PRO A 212 3.79 -17.10 -13.21
CA PRO A 212 3.93 -15.73 -13.70
C PRO A 212 4.54 -14.85 -12.61
N ALA A 213 5.04 -13.67 -12.99
CA ALA A 213 5.29 -12.62 -12.02
C ALA A 213 3.95 -12.07 -11.50
N GLU A 214 3.91 -11.53 -10.28
CA GLU A 214 2.67 -11.11 -9.63
C GLU A 214 2.73 -9.62 -9.28
N LEU A 215 1.85 -8.83 -9.89
CA LEU A 215 1.70 -7.42 -9.55
C LEU A 215 0.39 -7.24 -8.77
N ILE A 216 0.50 -7.01 -7.47
CA ILE A 216 -0.63 -6.61 -6.63
C ILE A 216 -0.68 -5.08 -6.64
N VAL A 217 -1.75 -4.50 -7.18
CA VAL A 217 -1.85 -3.05 -7.35
C VAL A 217 -3.23 -2.53 -6.97
N GLY A 218 -3.28 -1.36 -6.34
CA GLY A 218 -4.53 -0.62 -6.18
C GLY A 218 -4.33 0.75 -5.57
N SER A 219 -5.45 1.34 -5.16
CA SER A 219 -5.54 2.68 -4.63
C SER A 219 -6.38 2.72 -3.35
N PHE A 220 -5.95 3.55 -2.40
CA PHE A 220 -6.69 3.87 -1.19
C PHE A 220 -6.99 5.37 -1.18
N ASP A 221 -8.23 5.71 -1.53
CA ASP A 221 -8.75 7.08 -1.57
C ASP A 221 -9.52 7.46 -0.29
N GLY A 222 -9.51 6.59 0.73
CA GLY A 222 -10.27 6.79 1.96
C GLY A 222 -9.93 8.09 2.68
N ILE A 223 -8.67 8.53 2.67
CA ILE A 223 -8.27 9.81 3.30
C ILE A 223 -8.81 10.99 2.51
N LYS A 224 -8.67 10.98 1.18
CA LYS A 224 -9.24 12.01 0.30
C LYS A 224 -10.76 12.13 0.48
N ALA A 225 -11.46 11.00 0.52
CA ALA A 225 -12.91 10.97 0.73
C ALA A 225 -13.32 11.59 2.06
N LEU A 226 -12.47 11.54 3.10
CA LEU A 226 -12.71 12.23 4.37
C LEU A 226 -12.54 13.74 4.25
N GLN A 227 -11.49 14.21 3.57
CA GLN A 227 -11.25 15.65 3.38
C GLN A 227 -12.37 16.36 2.63
N GLU A 228 -13.07 15.63 1.74
CA GLU A 228 -14.18 16.16 0.95
C GLU A 228 -15.50 16.26 1.76
N GLN A 229 -15.57 15.73 2.98
CA GLN A 229 -16.76 15.74 3.81
C GLN A 229 -16.77 16.90 4.83
N GLN A 230 -17.87 17.66 4.84
CA GLN A 230 -18.03 18.82 5.74
C GLN A 230 -18.06 18.45 7.24
N ASP A 231 -18.39 17.19 7.57
CA ASP A 231 -18.49 16.69 8.96
C ASP A 231 -17.22 15.96 9.44
N ALA A 232 -16.11 16.02 8.68
CA ALA A 232 -14.90 15.24 8.94
C ALA A 232 -13.78 16.00 9.69
N ASP A 233 -14.09 17.11 10.36
CA ASP A 233 -13.08 17.95 11.02
C ASP A 233 -12.23 17.15 12.02
N GLY A 234 -10.92 17.02 11.73
CA GLY A 234 -9.95 16.24 12.49
C GLY A 234 -9.98 14.71 12.30
N PHE A 235 -10.93 14.17 11.53
CA PHE A 235 -11.01 12.74 11.24
C PHE A 235 -10.02 12.30 10.14
N ASP A 236 -9.58 13.21 9.28
CA ASP A 236 -8.51 12.98 8.30
C ASP A 236 -7.20 12.48 8.94
N LYS A 237 -6.77 13.14 10.02
CA LYS A 237 -5.60 12.73 10.82
C LYS A 237 -5.80 11.39 11.49
N LEU A 238 -7.02 11.12 11.96
CA LEU A 238 -7.37 9.84 12.56
C LEU A 238 -7.36 8.71 11.53
N GLY A 239 -7.93 8.96 10.35
CA GLY A 239 -7.91 8.05 9.22
C GLY A 239 -6.48 7.72 8.78
N MET A 240 -5.58 8.71 8.80
CA MET A 240 -4.15 8.47 8.52
C MET A 240 -3.51 7.54 9.55
N ARG A 241 -3.76 7.76 10.85
CA ARG A 241 -3.24 6.88 11.92
C ARG A 241 -3.76 5.44 11.75
N LEU A 242 -5.03 5.28 11.39
CA LEU A 242 -5.64 3.97 11.13
C LEU A 242 -5.05 3.28 9.91
N LEU A 243 -4.83 4.01 8.81
CA LEU A 243 -4.17 3.48 7.63
C LEU A 243 -2.74 3.02 7.96
N LEU A 244 -1.98 3.85 8.69
CA LEU A 244 -0.62 3.50 9.13
C LEU A 244 -0.58 2.29 10.09
N ALA A 245 -1.62 2.05 10.88
CA ALA A 245 -1.75 0.84 11.68
C ALA A 245 -2.09 -0.40 10.82
N THR A 246 -2.78 -0.20 9.70
CA THR A 246 -3.22 -1.27 8.79
C THR A 246 -2.10 -1.73 7.85
N LEU A 247 -1.28 -0.80 7.32
CA LEU A 247 -0.25 -1.10 6.32
C LEU A 247 0.79 -2.15 6.76
N PRO A 248 1.33 -2.12 7.99
CA PRO A 248 2.21 -3.18 8.47
C PRO A 248 1.54 -4.55 8.51
N LYS A 249 0.26 -4.62 8.90
CA LYS A 249 -0.51 -5.87 8.92
C LYS A 249 -0.70 -6.44 7.51
N ILE A 250 -0.93 -5.58 6.52
CA ILE A 250 -0.97 -5.98 5.11
C ILE A 250 0.38 -6.53 4.68
N PHE A 251 1.45 -5.78 4.94
CA PHE A 251 2.81 -6.18 4.57
C PHE A 251 3.19 -7.52 5.19
N ASP A 252 2.99 -7.71 6.49
CA ASP A 252 3.28 -8.97 7.19
C ASP A 252 2.45 -10.14 6.63
N SER A 253 1.18 -9.91 6.31
CA SER A 253 0.30 -10.95 5.75
C SER A 253 0.76 -11.37 4.35
N LEU A 254 1.07 -10.41 3.48
CA LEU A 254 1.60 -10.67 2.14
C LEU A 254 2.98 -11.32 2.22
N GLN A 255 3.88 -10.84 3.07
CA GLN A 255 5.20 -11.44 3.26
C GLN A 255 5.07 -12.90 3.68
N THR A 256 4.20 -13.20 4.64
CA THR A 256 3.97 -14.59 5.10
C THR A 256 3.41 -15.48 3.99
N ALA A 257 2.56 -14.95 3.11
CA ALA A 257 1.97 -15.72 2.02
C ALA A 257 2.94 -16.00 0.87
N TYR A 258 3.93 -15.12 0.64
CA TYR A 258 4.87 -15.19 -0.49
C TYR A 258 6.24 -15.78 -0.13
N GLU A 259 6.48 -16.13 1.14
CA GLU A 259 7.65 -16.91 1.61
C GLU A 259 7.50 -18.41 1.34
#